data_AF-A0A6M1SKF5-F1
#
_entry.id   AF-A0A6M1SKF5-F1
#
_cell.length_a   1.000
_cell.length_b   1.000
_cell.length_c   1.000
_cell.angle_alpha   90.00
_cell.angle_beta   90.00
_cell.angle_gamma   90.00
#
_symmetry.space_group_name_H-M   'P 1'
#
loop_
_entity.id
_entity.type
_entity.pdbx_description
1 polymer ?
#
loop_
_entity_poly.entity_id
_entity_poly.type
_entity_poly.pdbx_seq_one_letter_code
_entity_poly.pdbx_strand_id
1 'polypeptide(L)'
;MSRLPFYFIVGLLLLAGIATSVHRHLQFEIPWFPGEQRQVWEIEAVINFNAQNGPVQVDFALPSHQAGYRVLTENTASSGYGLAYQADELGRQAQWTIRNAA
;
A
#
# COMPACT_ATOMS: atom_id res chain seq x y z
N MET A 1 46.89 -28.53 -4.72
CA MET A 1 45.42 -28.32 -4.68
C MET A 1 45.14 -26.85 -5.00
N SER A 2 44.50 -26.56 -6.13
CA SER A 2 44.17 -25.18 -6.54
C SER A 2 43.06 -24.61 -5.67
N ARG A 3 43.24 -23.40 -5.14
CA ARG A 3 42.24 -22.68 -4.31
C ARG A 3 41.26 -21.84 -5.15
N LEU A 4 41.45 -21.82 -6.46
CA LEU A 4 40.65 -21.04 -7.41
C LEU A 4 39.14 -21.33 -7.36
N PRO A 5 38.66 -22.59 -7.32
CA PRO A 5 37.22 -22.87 -7.20
C PRO A 5 36.64 -22.39 -5.86
N PHE A 6 37.43 -22.43 -4.77
CA PHE A 6 37.02 -21.91 -3.47
C PHE A 6 36.79 -20.39 -3.55
N TYR A 7 37.74 -19.63 -4.08
CA TYR A 7 37.59 -18.17 -4.23
C TYR A 7 36.46 -17.80 -5.19
N PHE A 8 36.23 -18.59 -6.24
CA PHE A 8 35.12 -18.36 -7.17
C PHE A 8 33.76 -18.50 -6.48
N ILE A 9 33.55 -19.59 -5.73
CA ILE A 9 32.30 -19.82 -5.00
C ILE A 9 32.08 -18.72 -3.96
N VAL A 10 33.12 -18.36 -3.20
CA VAL A 10 33.05 -17.26 -2.22
C VAL A 10 32.67 -15.93 -2.90
N GLY A 11 33.30 -15.61 -4.04
CA GLY A 11 32.98 -14.41 -4.80
C GLY A 11 31.54 -14.39 -5.32
N LEU A 12 31.05 -15.52 -5.84
CA LEU A 12 29.68 -15.65 -6.31
C LEU A 12 28.65 -15.49 -5.18
N LEU A 13 28.91 -16.08 -4.01
CA LEU A 13 28.06 -15.92 -2.84
C LEU A 13 28.05 -14.48 -2.31
N LEU A 14 29.22 -13.80 -2.32
CA LEU A 14 29.31 -12.38 -1.96
C LEU A 14 28.49 -11.52 -2.91
N LEU A 15 28.62 -11.72 -4.22
CA LEU A 15 27.84 -11.00 -5.23
C LEU A 15 26.35 -11.25 -5.06
N ALA A 16 25.93 -12.50 -4.82
CA ALA A 16 24.53 -12.82 -4.57
C ALA A 16 24.00 -12.14 -3.29
N GLY A 17 24.79 -12.12 -2.21
CA GLY A 17 24.43 -11.42 -0.96
C GLY A 17 24.27 -9.92 -1.15
N ILE A 18 25.20 -9.28 -1.86
CA ILE A 18 25.12 -7.84 -2.18
C ILE A 18 23.92 -7.56 -3.08
N ALA A 19 23.72 -8.34 -4.14
CA ALA A 19 22.61 -8.15 -5.06
C ALA A 19 21.26 -8.27 -4.35
N THR A 20 21.09 -9.27 -3.48
CA THR A 20 19.86 -9.45 -2.69
C THR A 20 19.65 -8.32 -1.68
N SER A 21 20.71 -7.84 -1.02
CA SER A 21 20.65 -6.70 -0.11
C SER A 21 20.24 -5.41 -0.83
N VAL A 22 20.85 -5.10 -1.98
CA VAL A 22 20.51 -3.94 -2.80
C VAL A 22 19.07 -4.03 -3.32
N HIS A 23 18.66 -5.19 -3.83
CA HIS A 23 17.30 -5.40 -4.33
C HIS A 23 16.25 -5.14 -3.23
N ARG A 24 16.50 -5.65 -2.02
CA ARG A 24 15.60 -5.45 -0.88
C ARG A 24 15.47 -3.98 -0.50
N HIS A 25 16.58 -3.26 -0.47
CA HIS A 25 16.57 -1.83 -0.15
C HIS A 25 15.78 -1.03 -1.18
N LEU A 26 15.98 -1.28 -2.48
CA LEU A 26 15.32 -0.51 -3.54
C LEU A 26 13.82 -0.79 -3.65
N GLN A 27 13.37 -2.03 -3.43
CA GLN A 27 11.96 -2.40 -3.60
C GLN A 27 11.13 -2.19 -2.34
N PHE A 28 11.66 -2.63 -1.19
CA PHE A 28 10.91 -2.62 0.06
C PHE A 28 11.29 -1.43 0.94
N GLU A 29 12.21 -0.58 0.49
CA GLU A 29 12.72 0.58 1.23
C GLU A 29 13.17 0.19 2.64
N ILE A 30 13.77 -1.01 2.78
CA ILE A 30 14.29 -1.49 4.07
C ILE A 30 15.57 -0.70 4.37
N PRO A 31 15.65 0.00 5.52
CA PRO A 31 16.85 0.73 5.94
C PRO A 31 18.09 -0.16 5.99
N TRP A 32 19.24 0.38 5.56
CA TRP A 32 20.53 -0.30 5.76
C TRP A 32 21.00 -0.24 7.21
N PHE A 33 20.62 0.82 7.91
CA PHE A 33 21.06 1.09 9.27
C PHE A 33 19.88 1.06 10.25
N PRO A 34 20.10 0.56 11.48
CA PRO A 34 19.09 0.66 12.52
C PRO A 34 18.85 2.13 12.90
N GLY A 35 17.63 2.47 13.29
CA GLY A 35 17.27 3.80 13.78
C GLY A 35 16.84 4.80 12.70
N GLU A 36 16.84 4.41 11.42
CA GLU A 36 16.23 5.22 10.36
C GLU A 36 14.71 5.25 10.57
N GLN A 37 14.17 6.43 10.90
CA GLN A 37 12.74 6.63 11.10
C GLN A 37 12.11 7.04 9.77
N ARG A 38 11.06 6.32 9.36
CA ARG A 38 10.23 6.73 8.23
C ARG A 38 9.01 7.46 8.74
N GLN A 39 8.77 8.64 8.21
CA GLN A 39 7.56 9.38 8.50
C GLN A 39 6.37 8.69 7.83
N VAL A 40 5.39 8.29 8.64
CA VAL A 40 4.13 7.72 8.19
C VAL A 40 3.03 8.72 8.50
N TRP A 41 2.19 8.97 7.50
CA TRP A 41 1.01 9.81 7.63
C TRP A 41 -0.22 8.91 7.61
N GLU A 42 -1.13 9.14 8.56
CA GLU A 42 -2.44 8.50 8.60
C GLU A 42 -3.49 9.55 8.23
N ILE A 43 -4.36 9.20 7.30
CA ILE A 43 -5.45 10.05 6.83
C ILE A 43 -6.74 9.27 7.04
N GLU A 44 -7.65 9.84 7.82
CA GLU A 44 -8.96 9.26 8.10
C GLU A 44 -10.07 10.19 7.56
N ALA A 45 -11.09 9.59 6.97
CA ALA A 45 -12.28 10.29 6.50
C ALA A 45 -13.53 9.57 7.02
N VAL A 46 -14.45 10.35 7.59
CA VAL A 46 -15.71 9.83 8.13
C VAL A 46 -16.87 10.53 7.43
N ILE A 47 -17.77 9.75 6.84
CA ILE A 47 -18.93 10.26 6.11
C ILE A 47 -20.18 10.04 6.98
N ASN A 48 -20.84 11.13 7.35
CA ASN A 48 -22.09 11.11 8.10
C ASN A 48 -23.18 11.84 7.31
N PHE A 49 -24.37 11.24 7.23
CA PHE A 49 -25.53 11.84 6.60
C PHE A 49 -26.82 11.31 7.24
N ASN A 50 -27.92 12.02 7.03
CA ASN A 50 -29.26 11.58 7.45
C ASN A 50 -29.95 10.90 6.26
N ALA A 51 -30.32 9.63 6.42
CA ALA A 51 -30.98 8.85 5.38
C ALA A 51 -32.50 9.04 5.42
N GLN A 52 -33.14 9.05 4.25
CA GLN A 52 -34.59 9.23 4.12
C GLN A 52 -35.34 7.91 3.88
N ASN A 53 -34.93 6.81 4.55
CA ASN A 53 -35.56 5.49 4.40
C ASN A 53 -35.63 4.99 2.95
N GLY A 54 -34.53 5.11 2.21
CA GLY A 54 -34.44 4.75 0.80
C GLY A 54 -33.05 4.28 0.38
N PRO A 55 -32.84 4.04 -0.93
CA PRO A 55 -31.54 3.64 -1.44
C PRO A 55 -30.56 4.78 -1.36
N VAL A 56 -29.34 4.47 -0.91
CA VAL A 56 -28.25 5.44 -0.79
C VAL A 56 -27.01 4.89 -1.48
N GLN A 57 -26.34 5.78 -2.22
CA GLN A 57 -25.01 5.59 -2.76
C GLN A 57 -24.11 6.72 -2.27
N VAL A 58 -22.93 6.37 -1.80
CA VAL A 58 -21.87 7.30 -1.40
C VAL A 58 -20.62 6.96 -2.19
N ASP A 59 -20.08 7.95 -2.90
CA ASP A 59 -18.85 7.82 -3.66
C ASP A 59 -17.78 8.70 -3.02
N PHE A 60 -16.61 8.13 -2.72
CA PHE A 60 -15.49 8.81 -2.09
C PHE A 60 -14.21 8.57 -2.88
N ALA A 61 -13.56 9.65 -3.32
CA ALA A 61 -12.27 9.59 -3.98
C ALA A 61 -11.19 9.12 -2.99
N LEU A 62 -10.46 8.08 -3.35
CA LEU A 62 -9.37 7.53 -2.55
C LEU A 62 -8.04 8.14 -2.98
N PRO A 63 -7.13 8.42 -2.02
CA PRO A 63 -5.77 8.81 -2.36
C PRO A 63 -5.08 7.75 -3.24
N SER A 64 -4.36 8.21 -4.24
CA SER A 64 -3.51 7.38 -5.08
C SER A 64 -2.03 7.59 -4.73
N HIS A 65 -1.15 6.78 -5.32
CA HIS A 65 0.28 7.01 -5.21
C HIS A 65 0.64 8.35 -5.87
N GLN A 66 1.30 9.22 -5.10
CA GLN A 66 1.73 10.54 -5.54
C GLN A 66 3.25 10.66 -5.41
N ALA A 67 3.86 11.62 -6.10
CA ALA A 67 5.31 11.83 -6.00
C ALA A 67 5.71 12.06 -4.53
N GLY A 68 6.62 11.21 -4.02
CA GLY A 68 7.10 11.29 -2.64
C GLY A 68 6.22 10.63 -1.57
N TYR A 69 5.04 10.10 -1.92
CA TYR A 69 4.19 9.37 -0.97
C TYR A 69 3.65 8.07 -1.56
N ARG A 70 3.67 7.03 -0.73
CA ARG A 70 3.15 5.71 -1.06
C ARG A 70 2.06 5.33 -0.07
N VAL A 71 0.90 4.92 -0.58
CA VAL A 71 -0.14 4.31 0.26
C VAL A 71 0.39 2.98 0.79
N LEU A 72 0.46 2.84 2.12
CA LEU A 72 1.00 1.64 2.78
C LEU A 72 -0.10 0.65 3.16
N THR A 73 -1.21 1.17 3.68
CA THR A 73 -2.36 0.39 4.14
C THR A 73 -3.61 1.21 3.91
N GLU A 74 -4.67 0.56 3.47
CA GLU A 74 -5.98 1.14 3.21
C GLU A 74 -7.01 0.29 3.97
N ASN A 75 -7.76 0.91 4.87
CA ASN A 75 -8.79 0.25 5.66
C ASN A 75 -10.12 0.99 5.44
N THR A 76 -11.18 0.22 5.23
CA THR A 76 -12.51 0.75 4.99
C THR A 76 -13.52 0.06 5.91
N ALA A 77 -14.46 0.84 6.44
CA ALA A 77 -15.61 0.33 7.19
C ALA A 77 -16.89 0.45 6.34
N SER A 78 -17.79 -0.54 6.50
CA SER A 78 -19.07 -0.58 5.80
C SER A 78 -20.16 -0.98 6.80
N SER A 79 -20.80 0.01 7.42
CA SER A 79 -21.82 -0.22 8.46
C SER A 79 -23.15 -0.75 7.89
N GLY A 80 -23.13 -1.94 7.30
CA GLY A 80 -24.28 -2.54 6.60
C GLY A 80 -24.41 -2.14 5.12
N TYR A 81 -23.55 -1.24 4.63
CA TYR A 81 -23.44 -0.88 3.22
C TYR A 81 -22.59 -1.92 2.47
N GLY A 82 -22.96 -2.23 1.23
CA GLY A 82 -22.09 -2.95 0.30
C GLY A 82 -20.99 -2.02 -0.22
N LEU A 83 -19.74 -2.47 -0.19
CA LEU A 83 -18.58 -1.71 -0.65
C LEU A 83 -18.07 -2.26 -1.98
N ALA A 84 -17.82 -1.36 -2.93
CA ALA A 84 -17.12 -1.65 -4.17
C ALA A 84 -16.01 -0.62 -4.40
N TYR A 85 -14.86 -1.06 -4.89
CA TYR A 85 -13.81 -0.16 -5.36
C TYR A 85 -13.92 -0.03 -6.87
N GLN A 86 -13.85 1.20 -7.36
CA GLN A 86 -13.84 1.50 -8.79
C GLN A 86 -12.63 2.36 -9.13
N ALA A 87 -12.19 2.27 -10.37
CA ALA A 87 -11.11 3.10 -10.89
C ALA A 87 -11.46 3.53 -12.31
N ASP A 88 -11.32 4.81 -12.58
CA ASP A 88 -11.51 5.42 -13.90
C ASP A 88 -10.32 6.33 -14.26
N GLU A 89 -10.47 7.14 -15.31
CA GLU A 89 -9.44 8.09 -15.73
C GLU A 89 -9.17 9.21 -14.70
N LEU A 90 -10.11 9.47 -13.79
CA LEU A 90 -10.04 10.52 -12.77
C LEU A 90 -9.41 10.02 -11.47
N GLY A 91 -9.48 8.71 -11.20
CA GLY A 91 -8.77 8.09 -10.09
C GLY A 91 -9.46 6.87 -9.49
N ARG A 92 -9.04 6.50 -8.28
CA ARG A 92 -9.66 5.42 -7.50
C ARG A 92 -10.78 5.99 -6.63
N GLN A 93 -11.89 5.29 -6.54
CA GLN A 93 -13.01 5.64 -5.66
C GLN A 93 -13.53 4.42 -4.89
N ALA A 94 -13.95 4.65 -3.64
CA ALA A 94 -14.76 3.72 -2.88
C ALA A 94 -16.22 4.11 -3.03
N GLN A 95 -17.05 3.13 -3.38
CA GLN A 95 -18.50 3.28 -3.49
C GLN A 95 -19.19 2.40 -2.46
N TRP A 96 -19.98 3.03 -1.59
CA TRP A 96 -20.85 2.33 -0.64
C TRP A 96 -22.30 2.43 -1.10
N THR A 97 -23.02 1.31 -1.06
CA THR A 97 -24.44 1.24 -1.45
C THR A 97 -25.27 0.47 -0.44
N ILE A 98 -26.50 0.92 -0.20
CA ILE A 98 -27.51 0.17 0.56
C ILE A 98 -28.87 0.43 -0.07
N ARG A 99 -29.76 -0.56 -0.03
CA ARG A 99 -31.11 -0.43 -0.62
C ARG A 99 -32.07 0.35 0.27
N ASN A 100 -31.93 0.20 1.58
CA ASN A 100 -32.75 0.87 2.58
C ASN A 100 -31.83 1.33 3.70
N ALA A 101 -31.48 2.61 3.70
CA ALA A 101 -30.78 3.27 4.80
C ALA A 101 -31.81 3.85 5.77
N ALA A 102 -31.80 3.38 7.02
CA ALA A 102 -32.64 3.87 8.11
C ALA A 102 -31.94 4.96 8.93
#